data_AF-A0A963Y3K9-F1
#
_entry.id   AF-A0A963Y3K9-F1
#
_cell.length_a   1.000
_cell.length_b   1.000
_cell.length_c   1.000
_cell.angle_alpha   90.00
_cell.angle_beta   90.00
_cell.angle_gamma   90.00
#
_symmetry.space_group_name_H-M   'P 1'
#
loop_
_entity.id
_entity.type
_entity.pdbx_description
1 polymer ?
#
loop_
_entity_poly.entity_id
_entity_poly.type
_entity_poly.pdbx_seq_one_letter_code
_entity_poly.pdbx_strand_id
1 'polypeptide(L)'
;GGDVSFVVEELKAVFDPRGGAWMQGRYIPSILAAIGGVIERHMIAIGFLAGEGLGLKSDPKAQAMAVGEAPRGPACPSCGQKGMQMVEGCMTCPSCGYSKCA
;
A
#
# COMPACT_ATOMS: atom_id res chain seq x y z
N GLY A 1 21.52 4.44 23.02
CA GLY A 1 20.54 5.01 22.07
C GLY A 1 19.83 3.85 21.40
N GLY A 2 18.52 3.96 21.17
CA GLY A 2 17.73 2.91 20.53
C GLY A 2 18.05 2.75 19.04
N ASP A 3 17.84 1.55 18.51
CA ASP A 3 17.97 1.23 17.10
C ASP A 3 16.90 1.95 16.28
N VAL A 4 17.31 2.83 15.35
CA VAL A 4 16.41 3.68 14.53
C VAL A 4 16.17 3.07 13.13
N SER A 5 16.71 1.88 12.85
CA SER A 5 16.52 1.19 11.57
C SER A 5 15.04 0.91 11.23
N PHE A 6 14.19 0.72 12.26
CA PHE A 6 12.76 0.46 12.09
C PHE A 6 12.01 1.58 11.35
N VAL A 7 12.48 2.83 11.40
CA VAL A 7 11.80 3.96 10.74
C VAL A 7 11.77 3.75 9.22
N VAL A 8 12.85 3.21 8.65
CA VAL A 8 12.93 2.89 7.23
C VAL A 8 11.95 1.77 6.87
N GLU A 9 11.87 0.75 7.73
CA GLU A 9 10.94 -0.39 7.58
C GLU A 9 9.50 0.09 7.55
N GLU A 10 9.08 0.81 8.58
CA GLU A 10 7.68 1.21 8.76
C GLU A 10 7.23 2.17 7.66
N LEU A 11 8.07 3.14 7.27
CA LEU A 11 7.73 4.07 6.19
C LEU A 11 7.57 3.36 4.85
N LYS A 12 8.45 2.39 4.52
CA LYS A 12 8.36 1.57 3.30
C LYS A 12 7.15 0.64 3.30
N ALA A 13 6.65 0.27 4.48
CA ALA A 13 5.46 -0.57 4.66
C ALA A 13 4.13 0.19 4.59
N VAL A 14 4.11 1.53 4.54
CA VAL A 14 2.84 2.28 4.41
C VAL A 14 2.37 2.29 2.96
N PHE A 15 1.12 1.87 2.74
CA PHE A 15 0.46 1.87 1.43
C PHE A 15 -0.56 3.02 1.33
N ASP A 16 -0.57 3.72 0.19
CA ASP A 16 -1.63 4.68 -0.12
C ASP A 16 -2.85 3.92 -0.69
N PRO A 17 -4.07 4.11 -0.15
CA PRO A 17 -5.27 3.44 -0.65
C PRO A 17 -5.61 3.79 -2.11
N ARG A 18 -5.08 4.90 -2.63
CA ARG A 18 -5.23 5.32 -4.03
C ARG A 18 -4.23 4.60 -4.96
N GLY A 19 -3.36 3.77 -4.40
CA GLY A 19 -2.30 3.08 -5.11
C GLY A 19 -1.00 3.89 -5.15
N GLY A 20 0.06 3.21 -5.60
CA GLY A 20 1.39 3.77 -5.73
C GLY A 20 1.68 4.37 -7.11
N ALA A 21 2.90 4.87 -7.27
CA ALA A 21 3.38 5.45 -8.52
C ALA A 21 4.65 4.72 -9.00
N TRP A 22 4.87 4.73 -10.32
CA TRP A 22 6.13 4.29 -10.89
C TRP A 22 7.11 5.45 -10.89
N MET A 23 8.27 5.29 -10.23
CA MET A 23 9.36 6.25 -10.28
C MET A 23 10.67 5.51 -10.55
N GLN A 24 11.47 6.02 -11.50
CA GLN A 24 12.79 5.47 -11.83
C GLN A 24 12.75 3.96 -12.14
N GLY A 25 11.70 3.49 -12.84
CA GLY A 25 11.54 2.08 -13.21
C GLY A 25 11.17 1.15 -12.05
N ARG A 26 10.86 1.69 -10.86
CA ARG A 26 10.40 0.92 -9.70
C ARG A 26 9.01 1.39 -9.28
N TYR A 27 8.13 0.46 -8.92
CA TYR A 27 6.85 0.79 -8.32
C TYR A 27 7.04 1.18 -6.84
N ILE A 28 6.44 2.29 -6.43
CA ILE A 28 6.52 2.84 -5.08
C ILE A 28 5.11 2.95 -4.51
N PRO A 29 4.79 2.21 -3.44
CA PRO A 29 3.40 2.02 -2.97
C PRO A 29 2.76 3.24 -2.32
N SER A 30 3.56 4.24 -1.90
CA SER A 30 3.10 5.50 -1.31
C SER A 30 4.22 6.55 -1.30
N ILE A 31 3.87 7.82 -1.04
CA ILE A 31 4.87 8.88 -0.80
C ILE A 31 5.72 8.56 0.43
N LEU A 32 5.13 7.98 1.49
CA LEU A 32 5.87 7.59 2.69
C LEU A 32 6.91 6.51 2.38
N ALA A 33 6.58 5.55 1.52
CA ALA A 33 7.54 4.56 1.05
C ALA A 33 8.67 5.18 0.22
N ALA A 34 8.38 6.23 -0.56
CA ALA A 34 9.40 6.99 -1.26
C ALA A 34 10.37 7.68 -0.27
N ILE A 35 9.84 8.29 0.79
CA ILE A 35 10.63 8.93 1.85
C ILE A 35 11.48 7.87 2.56
N GLY A 36 10.90 6.72 2.91
CA GLY A 36 11.64 5.60 3.50
C GLY A 36 12.83 5.17 2.63
N GLY A 37 12.67 5.12 1.30
CA GLY A 37 13.77 4.83 0.38
C GLY A 37 14.82 5.95 0.25
N VAL A 38 14.50 7.22 0.51
CA VAL A 38 15.49 8.31 0.62
C VAL A 38 16.29 8.17 1.91
N ILE A 39 15.61 7.90 3.02
CA ILE A 39 16.22 7.71 4.34
C ILE A 39 17.14 6.49 4.34
N GLU A 40 16.71 5.37 3.75
CA GLU A 40 17.54 4.16 3.60
C GLU A 40 18.86 4.46 2.89
N ARG A 41 18.78 5.16 1.74
CA ARG A 41 19.99 5.58 0.99
C ARG A 41 20.89 6.46 1.84
N HIS A 42 20.32 7.39 2.61
CA HIS A 42 21.10 8.23 3.52
C HIS A 42 21.77 7.43 4.64
N MET A 43 21.04 6.51 5.27
CA MET A 43 21.56 5.65 6.35
C MET A 43 22.66 4.71 5.87
N ILE A 44 22.58 4.21 4.63
CA ILE A 44 23.68 3.48 3.99
C ILE A 44 24.89 4.39 3.76
N ALA A 45 24.67 5.59 3.22
CA ALA A 45 25.74 6.53 2.89
C ALA A 45 26.57 6.96 4.12
N ILE A 46 25.96 7.04 5.30
CA ILE A 46 26.64 7.37 6.57
C ILE A 46 27.20 6.13 7.30
N GLY A 47 27.05 4.94 6.73
CA GLY A 47 27.52 3.68 7.33
C GLY A 47 26.68 3.16 8.48
N PHE A 48 25.44 3.63 8.64
CA PHE A 48 24.52 3.12 9.66
C PHE A 48 23.88 1.79 9.24
N LEU A 49 23.50 1.65 7.97
CA LEU A 49 23.01 0.39 7.37
C LEU A 49 24.08 -0.23 6.47
N ALA A 50 24.16 -1.56 6.46
CA ALA A 50 25.13 -2.29 5.64
C ALA A 50 24.79 -2.29 4.13
N GLY A 51 23.53 -2.02 3.77
CA GLY A 51 23.06 -1.99 2.39
C GLY A 51 21.53 -1.95 2.30
N GLU A 52 21.02 -1.84 1.07
CA GLU A 52 19.57 -1.83 0.79
C GLU A 52 18.96 -3.16 1.25
N GLY A 53 17.90 -3.13 2.06
CA GLY A 53 17.35 -4.36 2.64
C GLY A 53 18.14 -4.95 3.82
N LEU A 54 19.34 -4.44 4.14
CA LEU A 54 20.25 -5.01 5.14
C LEU A 54 20.23 -4.16 6.42
N GLY A 55 19.37 -4.57 7.34
CA GLY A 55 19.05 -3.87 8.59
C GLY A 55 17.54 -3.76 8.82
N LEU A 56 16.74 -4.23 7.85
CA LEU A 56 15.31 -4.38 7.99
C LEU A 56 15.00 -5.71 8.68
N LYS A 57 14.44 -5.70 9.89
CA LYS A 57 13.87 -6.90 10.52
C LYS A 57 12.70 -7.34 9.63
N SER A 58 12.72 -8.59 9.17
CA SER A 58 11.64 -9.15 8.36
C SER A 58 10.37 -9.23 9.20
N ASP A 59 9.52 -8.22 9.06
CA ASP A 59 8.21 -8.22 9.69
C ASP A 59 7.38 -9.35 9.06
N PRO A 60 6.97 -10.40 9.81
CA PRO A 60 6.21 -11.52 9.26
C PRO A 60 4.85 -11.10 8.69
N LYS A 61 4.40 -9.87 8.96
CA LYS A 61 3.21 -9.25 8.38
C LYS A 61 3.42 -8.58 7.03
N ALA A 62 4.66 -8.36 6.58
CA ALA A 62 4.94 -7.76 5.27
C ALA A 62 4.51 -8.66 4.08
N GLN A 63 4.23 -9.94 4.34
CA GLN A 63 3.68 -10.88 3.35
C GLN A 63 2.15 -10.84 3.26
N ALA A 64 1.46 -10.05 4.09
CA ALA A 64 0.02 -9.91 3.98
C ALA A 64 -0.31 -8.82 2.95
N MET A 65 -1.03 -9.23 1.90
CA MET A 65 -1.69 -8.41 0.88
C MET A 65 -0.87 -8.14 -0.39
N ALA A 66 -0.76 -9.18 -1.22
CA ALA A 66 -0.68 -8.99 -2.66
C ALA A 66 -1.78 -8.01 -3.11
N VAL A 67 -1.38 -6.91 -3.74
CA VAL A 67 -2.28 -5.93 -4.36
C VAL A 67 -3.12 -6.66 -5.41
N GLY A 68 -4.35 -7.05 -5.04
CA GLY A 68 -5.25 -7.74 -5.98
C GLY A 68 -6.39 -8.56 -5.38
N GLU A 69 -6.32 -9.00 -4.12
CA GLU A 69 -7.25 -10.00 -3.56
C GLU A 69 -8.08 -9.53 -2.35
N ALA A 70 -8.51 -8.27 -2.31
CA ALA A 70 -9.80 -8.04 -1.64
C ALA A 70 -10.88 -8.66 -2.55
N PRO A 71 -11.82 -9.48 -2.05
CA PRO A 71 -12.92 -9.99 -2.86
C PRO A 71 -13.69 -8.79 -3.42
N ARG A 72 -13.38 -8.40 -4.66
CA ARG A 72 -14.06 -7.31 -5.32
C ARG A 72 -15.47 -7.83 -5.54
N GLY A 73 -16.41 -7.33 -4.74
CA GLY A 73 -17.83 -7.61 -4.88
C GLY A 73 -18.31 -7.44 -6.33
N PRO A 74 -19.55 -7.82 -6.64
CA PRO A 74 -20.03 -7.88 -8.02
C PRO A 74 -19.78 -6.58 -8.80
N ALA A 75 -19.61 -6.71 -10.11
CA ALA A 75 -19.37 -5.58 -10.99
C ALA A 75 -20.59 -4.65 -11.01
N CYS A 76 -20.34 -3.34 -10.93
CA CYS A 76 -21.38 -2.34 -11.06
C CYS A 76 -21.94 -2.33 -12.49
N PRO A 77 -23.27 -2.48 -12.69
CA PRO A 77 -23.86 -2.45 -14.03
C PRO A 77 -23.84 -1.06 -14.68
N SER A 78 -23.64 0.01 -13.89
CA SER A 78 -23.61 1.39 -14.39
C SER A 78 -22.21 1.82 -14.87
N CYS A 79 -21.14 1.44 -14.15
CA CYS A 79 -19.78 1.92 -14.45
C CYS A 79 -18.74 0.81 -14.64
N GLY A 80 -19.11 -0.46 -14.48
CA GLY A 80 -18.22 -1.61 -14.67
C GLY A 80 -17.20 -1.84 -13.55
N GLN A 81 -17.09 -0.94 -12.56
CA GLN A 81 -16.18 -1.10 -11.44
C GLN A 81 -16.60 -2.29 -10.56
N LYS A 82 -15.62 -3.12 -10.17
CA LYS A 82 -15.84 -4.25 -9.25
C LYS A 82 -15.74 -3.76 -7.81
N GLY A 83 -16.57 -4.30 -6.92
CA GLY A 83 -16.64 -3.86 -5.53
C GLY A 83 -17.97 -3.25 -5.13
N MET A 84 -19.10 -3.65 -5.76
CA MET A 84 -20.40 -3.32 -5.18
C MET A 84 -20.56 -3.95 -3.80
N GLN A 85 -21.18 -3.22 -2.88
CA GLN A 85 -21.38 -3.60 -1.49
C GLN A 85 -22.85 -3.49 -1.12
N MET A 86 -23.32 -4.35 -0.22
CA MET A 86 -24.66 -4.24 0.35
C MET A 86 -24.62 -3.25 1.51
N VAL A 87 -25.31 -2.13 1.38
CA VAL A 87 -25.42 -1.08 2.40
C VAL A 87 -26.89 -0.83 2.64
N GLU A 88 -27.36 -1.01 3.87
CA GLU A 88 -28.74 -0.74 4.28
C GLU A 88 -29.80 -1.47 3.42
N GLY A 89 -29.48 -2.67 2.93
CA GLY A 89 -30.37 -3.48 2.08
C GLY A 89 -30.33 -3.12 0.58
N CYS A 90 -29.44 -2.23 0.17
CA CYS A 90 -29.25 -1.84 -1.23
C CYS A 90 -27.84 -2.16 -1.73
N MET A 91 -27.76 -2.71 -2.93
CA MET A 91 -26.50 -2.91 -3.63
C MET A 91 -25.98 -1.57 -4.12
N THR A 92 -24.91 -1.08 -3.51
CA THR A 92 -24.36 0.28 -3.71
C THR A 92 -22.95 0.22 -4.29
N CYS A 93 -22.67 1.08 -5.27
CA CYS A 93 -21.36 1.26 -5.90
C CYS A 93 -20.69 2.53 -5.36
N PRO A 94 -19.57 2.42 -4.62
CA PRO A 94 -18.87 3.59 -4.08
C PRO A 94 -18.17 4.42 -5.17
N SER A 95 -17.93 3.86 -6.35
CA SER A 95 -17.21 4.53 -7.44
C SER A 95 -18.07 5.50 -8.24
N CYS A 96 -19.37 5.24 -8.40
CA CYS A 96 -20.26 6.10 -9.21
C CYS A 96 -21.60 6.45 -8.53
N GLY A 97 -21.86 5.95 -7.32
CA GLY A 97 -23.10 6.22 -6.59
C GLY A 97 -24.32 5.42 -7.05
N TYR A 98 -24.16 4.46 -7.97
CA TYR A 98 -25.26 3.57 -8.37
C TYR A 98 -25.73 2.73 -7.19
N SER A 99 -27.03 2.75 -6.88
CA SER A 99 -27.66 1.92 -5.86
C SER A 99 -28.87 1.18 -6.42
N LYS A 100 -29.06 -0.08 -6.01
CA LYS A 100 -30.24 -0.89 -6.31
C LYS A 100 -30.70 -1.65 -5.07
N CYS A 101 -31.84 -1.25 -4.54
CA CYS A 101 -32.51 -1.95 -3.44
C CYS A 101 -33.38 -3.09 -4.01
N ALA A 102 -33.60 -4.14 -3.22
CA ALA A 102 -34.56 -5.21 -3.53
C ALA A 102 -35.97 -4.83 -3.09
#